data_AF-A0A962E7Y7-F1
#
_entry.id   AF-A0A962E7Y7-F1
#
_cell.length_a   1.000
_cell.length_b   1.000
_cell.length_c   1.000
_cell.angle_alpha   90.00
_cell.angle_beta   90.00
_cell.angle_gamma   90.00
#
_symmetry.space_group_name_H-M   'P 1'
#
loop_
_entity.id
_entity.type
_entity.pdbx_description
1 polymer ?
#
loop_
_entity_poly.entity_id
_entity_poly.type
_entity_poly.pdbx_seq_one_letter_code
_entity_poly.pdbx_strand_id
1 'polypeptide(L)' 'MLLRRLRTATMDIASSEFSTGLVLLHRGKVRDVYEIDSQRLLMVATDRLSAFDVVLP' A
#
# COMPACT_ATOMS: atom_id res chain seq x y z
N MET A 1 -19.76 3.85 -34.91
CA MET A 1 -18.96 4.89 -34.22
C MET A 1 -19.21 4.76 -32.71
N LEU A 2 -18.64 3.71 -32.09
CA LEU A 2 -18.95 3.31 -30.72
C LEU A 2 -17.71 3.50 -29.85
N LEU A 3 -17.55 4.70 -29.25
CA LEU A 3 -16.45 4.93 -28.32
C LEU A 3 -16.86 4.38 -26.94
N ARG A 4 -16.47 3.13 -26.69
CA ARG A 4 -16.56 2.46 -25.41
C ARG A 4 -15.64 3.20 -24.43
N ARG A 5 -16.22 4.09 -23.62
CA ARG A 5 -15.57 4.80 -22.52
C ARG A 5 -14.88 3.78 -21.62
N LEU A 6 -13.56 3.76 -21.65
CA LEU A 6 -12.73 3.00 -20.71
C LEU A 6 -13.03 3.56 -19.33
N ARG A 7 -13.60 2.73 -18.45
CA ARG A 7 -13.71 3.03 -17.02
C ARG A 7 -12.28 3.06 -16.49
N THR A 8 -11.73 4.25 -16.33
CA THR A 8 -10.55 4.46 -15.50
C THR A 8 -10.88 3.92 -14.12
N ALA A 9 -10.35 2.74 -13.79
CA ALA A 9 -10.51 2.15 -12.46
C ALA A 9 -9.51 2.84 -11.53
N THR A 10 -9.85 4.05 -11.09
CA THR A 10 -9.28 4.60 -9.87
C THR A 10 -9.86 3.75 -8.73
N MET A 11 -9.09 2.79 -8.21
CA MET A 11 -9.40 2.22 -6.91
C MET A 11 -9.04 3.30 -5.90
N ASP A 12 -10.05 4.07 -5.51
CA ASP A 12 -9.96 5.00 -4.39
C ASP A 12 -9.70 4.17 -3.13
N ILE A 13 -8.44 4.12 -2.69
CA ILE A 13 -8.05 3.52 -1.40
C ILE A 13 -8.45 4.53 -0.31
N ALA A 14 -9.75 4.76 -0.19
CA ALA A 14 -10.36 5.70 0.75
C ALA A 14 -11.27 4.94 1.73
N SER A 15 -10.74 3.92 2.38
CA SER A 15 -11.33 3.38 3.61
C SER A 15 -10.39 2.37 4.26
N SER A 16 -10.15 2.59 5.54
CA SER A 16 -9.24 1.96 6.48
C SER A 16 -9.58 0.51 6.83
N GLU A 17 -9.82 -0.33 5.84
CA GLU A 17 -10.02 -1.78 6.02
C GLU A 17 -9.15 -2.52 5.00
N PHE A 18 -7.85 -2.61 5.30
CA PHE A 18 -6.92 -3.46 4.56
C PHE A 18 -7.31 -4.91 4.83
N SER A 19 -7.90 -5.57 3.83
CA SER A 19 -8.28 -6.97 3.93
C SER A 19 -7.05 -7.83 4.24
N THR A 20 -7.27 -8.85 5.06
CA THR A 20 -6.29 -9.74 5.70
C THR A 20 -5.50 -10.65 4.75
N GLY A 21 -5.36 -10.28 3.47
CA GLY A 21 -4.81 -11.13 2.40
C GLY A 21 -3.66 -10.55 1.58
N LEU A 22 -3.17 -9.35 1.88
CA LEU A 22 -2.06 -8.76 1.13
C LEU A 22 -0.72 -9.39 1.53
N VAL A 23 0.11 -9.72 0.54
CA VAL A 23 1.44 -10.27 0.77
C VAL A 23 2.38 -9.14 1.19
N LEU A 24 2.91 -9.22 2.41
CA LEU A 24 3.94 -8.31 2.89
C LEU A 24 5.26 -8.63 2.17
N LEU A 25 5.73 -7.70 1.34
CA LEU A 25 6.99 -7.85 0.61
C LEU A 25 8.17 -7.34 1.42
N HIS A 26 8.00 -6.20 2.10
CA HIS A 26 9.06 -5.58 2.88
C HIS A 26 8.52 -4.80 4.07
N ARG A 27 9.20 -4.95 5.21
CA ARG A 27 8.98 -4.18 6.42
C ARG A 27 10.20 -3.33 6.73
N GLY A 28 10.07 -2.03 6.50
CA GLY A 28 11.09 -1.05 6.86
C GLY A 28 10.87 -0.48 8.27
N LYS A 29 11.78 0.39 8.70
CA LYS A 29 11.69 1.08 10.00
C LYS A 29 10.34 1.79 10.19
N VAL A 30 9.88 2.51 9.16
CA VAL A 30 8.72 3.42 9.23
C VAL A 30 7.67 3.17 8.15
N ARG A 31 7.91 2.20 7.25
CA ARG A 31 7.01 1.89 6.13
C ARG A 31 6.90 0.39 5.93
N ASP A 32 5.71 -0.08 5.62
CA ASP A 32 5.45 -1.44 5.14
C ASP A 32 5.07 -1.41 3.66
N VAL A 33 5.54 -2.38 2.89
CA VAL A 33 5.29 -2.52 1.46
C VAL A 33 4.59 -3.84 1.19
N TYR A 34 3.43 -3.77 0.56
CA TYR A 34 2.60 -4.91 0.22
C TYR A 34 2.44 -5.04 -1.29
N GLU A 35 2.31 -6.27 -1.76
CA GLU A 35 1.92 -6.56 -3.13
C GLU A 35 0.40 -6.40 -3.27
N ILE A 36 -0.03 -5.65 -4.30
CA ILE A 36 -1.43 -5.67 -4.75
C ILE A 36 -1.57 -6.56 -5.99
N ASP A 37 -0.68 -6.37 -6.97
CA ASP A 37 -0.56 -7.20 -8.16
C ASP A 37 0.83 -7.04 -8.80
N SER A 38 1.06 -7.70 -9.95
CA SER A 38 2.35 -7.72 -10.66
C SER A 38 2.87 -6.36 -11.13
N GLN A 39 2.05 -5.30 -11.10
CA GLN A 39 2.45 -3.97 -11.54
C GLN A 39 2.28 -2.89 -10.47
N ARG A 40 1.70 -3.21 -9.30
CA ARG A 40 1.34 -2.23 -8.28
C ARG A 40 1.74 -2.67 -6.89
N LEU A 41 2.34 -1.73 -6.17
CA LEU A 41 2.74 -1.86 -4.78
C LEU A 41 1.94 -0.89 -3.92
N LEU A 42 1.59 -1.35 -2.72
CA LEU A 42 1.02 -0.53 -1.68
C LEU A 42 2.12 -0.17 -0.67
N MET A 43 2.37 1.12 -0.49
CA MET A 43 3.24 1.63 0.57
C MET A 43 2.39 2.21 1.70
N VAL A 44 2.51 1.63 2.89
CA VAL A 44 1.86 2.11 4.11
C VAL A 44 2.90 2.85 4.95
N ALA A 45 2.72 4.17 5.12
CA ALA A 45 3.46 4.92 6.11
C ALA A 45 2.90 4.56 7.50
N THR A 46 3.75 3.99 8.34
CA THR A 46 3.37 3.57 9.70
C THR A 46 3.75 4.66 10.68
N ASP A 47 3.12 4.68 11.85
CA ASP A 47 3.46 5.62 12.93
C ASP A 47 4.77 5.25 13.66
N ARG A 48 5.46 4.18 13.23
CA ARG A 48 6.76 3.80 13.78
C ARG A 48 7.76 4.92 13.54
N LEU A 49 8.37 5.40 14.62
CA LEU A 49 9.42 6.41 14.59
C LEU A 49 10.77 5.75 14.88
N SER A 50 11.84 6.18 14.21
CA SER A 50 13.18 5.63 14.43
C SER A 50 14.18 6.74 14.77
N ALA A 51 15.06 6.47 15.74
CA ALA A 51 16.18 7.31 16.13
C ALA A 51 17.40 6.43 16.43
N PHE A 52 18.61 6.88 16.08
CA PHE A 52 19.87 6.14 16.30
C PHE A 52 19.82 4.68 15.83
N ASP A 53 19.28 4.45 14.63
CA ASP A 53 19.06 3.13 14.04
C ASP A 53 18.09 2.16 14.76
N VAL A 54 17.42 2.61 15.82
CA VAL A 54 16.42 1.81 16.56
C VAL A 54 15.02 2.30 16.25
N VAL A 55 14.06 1.37 16.12
CA VAL A 55 12.63 1.69 16.03
C VAL A 55 12.08 1.80 17.46
N LEU A 56 11.39 2.90 17.76
CA LEU A 56 10.80 3.15 19.06
C LEU A 56 9.57 2.24 19.29
N PRO A 57 9.35 1.77 20.53
CA PRO A 57 8.18 0.96 20.88
C PRO A 57 6.87 1.76 20.84
#